data_AF-D0P221-F1
#
_entry.id   AF-D0P221-F1
#
_cell.length_a   1.000
_cell.length_b   1.000
_cell.length_c   1.000
_cell.angle_alpha   90.00
_cell.angle_beta   90.00
_cell.angle_gamma   90.00
#
_symmetry.space_group_name_H-M   'P 1'
#
loop_
_entity.id
_entity.type
_entity.pdbx_description
1 polymer ?
#
loop_
_entity_poly.entity_id
_entity_poly.type
_entity_poly.pdbx_seq_one_letter_code
_entity_poly.pdbx_strand_id
1 'polypeptide(L)'
;MTLVLGQPGSGKSTLMKVLTEIKKQLPQFLSYVPQHDKHFATLTVRETLEYAQEFCGGELKRRAGELLTQGKPDENAEAMAVAKAVTIVGDALLRGVSGGERKRVTTGEMEFGMKYMTLMDEISTGLDSAATFDIINTQRSIAHRYHKTVVIALLQPAPEVVALFDDLLILNAGEIMYHGPMSEVVPYFSGLGFETRIECPPGRDWSSLYRTTRIRKHMKPMPEFHQSFHASAVTLLRRQMFIIGRNKPYIFGRALLVTVMGLLYATTFYQFDPTEIQVVMGIIFAGTLFLSLSQASQLPTFIAARDIFYKQRGANFYRTASYVVANSVSQLPLCITETLIFGTLVYWMCGFVSEILEFLLFLLVPFMTNFGLGSFFFVLTAAAPSINIATPISMASTLIFIIFAGFIVTEGPDPQGFFIWLYWITPRTPMGQYYLQLFDLKTEKIWIFYCVIYMAVFYVTCMTLGYLALEYKRYETPENVGVASRNSSFTPVTVAFKDLRYSVPKPSNPKESIELLKGISGFALPGQMTALMGASGAGKTTLMDVIAHRKTCGTISGQILLNGYEANDLHDP
;
A
#
# COMPACT_ATOMS: atom_id res chain seq x y z
N MET A 1 16.88 -15.26 17.85
CA MET A 1 16.46 -14.29 16.82
C MET A 1 17.16 -14.65 15.53
N THR A 2 16.44 -14.81 14.43
CA THR A 2 16.96 -15.38 13.18
C THR A 2 17.08 -14.33 12.07
N LEU A 3 18.25 -14.21 11.46
CA LEU A 3 18.51 -13.36 10.30
C LEU A 3 18.35 -14.15 9.00
N VAL A 4 17.62 -13.61 8.02
CA VAL A 4 17.54 -14.16 6.66
C VAL A 4 18.32 -13.26 5.70
N LEU A 5 19.37 -13.80 5.09
CA LEU A 5 20.17 -13.13 4.06
C LEU A 5 19.92 -13.77 2.69
N GLY A 6 19.89 -12.93 1.65
CA GLY A 6 19.82 -13.38 0.27
C GLY A 6 19.91 -12.20 -0.71
N GLN A 7 20.44 -12.47 -1.91
CA GLN A 7 20.49 -11.48 -2.98
C GLN A 7 19.07 -11.00 -3.37
N PRO A 8 18.91 -9.81 -3.97
CA PRO A 8 17.63 -9.41 -4.56
C PRO A 8 17.09 -10.51 -5.50
N GLY A 9 15.82 -10.91 -5.34
CA GLY A 9 15.23 -12.00 -6.14
C GLY A 9 15.53 -13.43 -5.65
N SER A 10 16.26 -13.61 -4.54
CA SER A 10 16.54 -14.94 -3.94
C SER A 10 15.34 -15.68 -3.34
N GLY A 11 14.15 -15.06 -3.35
CA GLY A 11 12.93 -15.64 -2.79
C GLY A 11 12.72 -15.38 -1.29
N LYS A 12 13.54 -14.55 -0.63
CA LYS A 12 13.41 -14.22 0.82
C LYS A 12 12.04 -13.62 1.19
N SER A 13 11.57 -12.60 0.48
CA SER A 13 10.26 -11.98 0.73
C SER A 13 9.13 -12.93 0.38
N THR A 14 9.29 -13.71 -0.69
CA THR A 14 8.35 -14.77 -1.08
C THR A 14 8.23 -15.85 0.01
N LEU A 15 9.34 -16.33 0.58
CA LEU A 15 9.34 -17.30 1.68
C LEU A 15 8.60 -16.76 2.91
N MET A 16 8.87 -15.51 3.29
CA MET A 16 8.22 -14.87 4.43
C MET A 16 6.71 -14.72 4.23
N LYS A 17 6.26 -14.34 3.01
CA LYS A 17 4.84 -14.27 2.65
C LYS A 17 4.18 -15.64 2.62
N VAL A 18 4.79 -16.61 1.95
CA VAL A 18 4.26 -17.97 1.78
C VAL A 18 4.06 -18.66 3.13
N LEU A 19 4.96 -18.45 4.09
CA LEU A 19 4.76 -18.94 5.46
C LEU A 19 3.42 -18.47 6.03
N THR A 20 3.06 -17.20 5.83
CA THR A 20 1.79 -16.62 6.31
C THR A 20 0.55 -17.14 5.60
N GLU A 21 0.65 -17.48 4.30
CA GLU A 21 -0.49 -17.89 3.48
C GLU A 21 -0.83 -19.39 3.59
N ILE A 22 0.16 -20.26 3.79
CA ILE A 22 -0.03 -21.73 3.76
C ILE A 22 -1.00 -22.22 4.86
N LYS A 23 -1.18 -21.47 5.94
CA LYS A 23 -2.12 -21.84 7.02
C LYS A 23 -3.00 -20.65 7.43
N LYS A 24 -4.32 -20.78 7.21
CA LYS A 24 -5.35 -19.81 7.65
C LYS A 24 -5.26 -19.41 9.14
N GLN A 25 -4.72 -20.28 9.99
CA GLN A 25 -4.53 -20.01 11.42
C GLN A 25 -3.21 -19.30 11.76
N LEU A 26 -2.21 -19.27 10.87
CA LEU A 26 -0.91 -18.70 11.18
C LEU A 26 -0.94 -17.18 11.46
N PRO A 27 -1.74 -16.37 10.75
CA PRO A 27 -1.86 -14.94 11.06
C PRO A 27 -2.36 -14.63 12.48
N GLN A 28 -2.96 -15.61 13.18
CA GLN A 28 -3.36 -15.48 14.59
C GLN A 28 -2.14 -15.52 15.52
N PHE A 29 -1.10 -16.27 15.15
CA PHE A 29 0.11 -16.49 15.96
C PHE A 29 1.31 -15.65 15.51
N LEU A 30 1.19 -15.00 14.36
CA LEU A 30 2.28 -14.33 13.67
C LEU A 30 1.99 -12.86 13.39
N SER A 31 2.93 -11.98 13.73
CA SER A 31 2.98 -10.60 13.24
C SER A 31 3.90 -10.52 12.02
N TYR A 32 3.49 -9.75 11.01
CA TYR A 32 4.27 -9.54 9.79
C TYR A 32 4.49 -8.05 9.57
N VAL A 33 5.74 -7.60 9.56
CA VAL A 33 6.12 -6.23 9.26
C VAL A 33 6.55 -6.16 7.79
N PRO A 34 5.76 -5.49 6.92
CA PRO A 34 6.09 -5.39 5.50
C PRO A 34 7.28 -4.45 5.25
N GLN A 35 7.86 -4.58 4.06
CA GLN A 35 8.90 -3.68 3.56
C GLN A 35 8.41 -2.22 3.51
N HIS A 36 7.24 -1.98 2.88
CA HIS A 36 6.69 -0.64 2.69
C HIS A 36 5.82 -0.18 3.86
N ASP A 37 6.10 1.02 4.35
CA ASP A 37 5.36 1.66 5.45
C ASP A 37 4.15 2.44 4.94
N LYS A 38 2.99 1.78 4.86
CA LYS A 38 1.73 2.43 4.46
C LYS A 38 0.88 2.78 5.68
N HIS A 39 0.59 4.06 5.87
CA HIS A 39 -0.21 4.59 6.97
C HIS A 39 -1.20 5.64 6.49
N PHE A 40 -2.23 5.95 7.27
CA PHE A 40 -3.08 7.11 7.00
C PHE A 40 -2.29 8.38 7.31
N ALA A 41 -1.95 9.15 6.28
CA ALA A 41 -1.10 10.34 6.40
C ALA A 41 -1.64 11.41 7.37
N THR A 42 -2.96 11.49 7.51
CA THR A 42 -3.66 12.48 8.36
C THR A 42 -3.73 12.09 9.83
N LEU A 43 -3.36 10.86 10.19
CA LEU A 43 -3.33 10.41 11.59
C LEU A 43 -1.97 10.73 12.22
N THR A 44 -2.00 10.97 13.53
CA THR A 44 -0.79 11.09 14.35
C THR A 44 -0.22 9.72 14.69
N VAL A 45 1.05 9.69 15.08
CA VAL A 45 1.71 8.48 15.58
C VAL A 45 0.89 7.89 16.74
N ARG A 46 0.53 8.72 17.71
CA ARG A 46 -0.29 8.33 18.86
C ARG A 46 -1.60 7.68 18.45
N GLU A 47 -2.39 8.34 17.61
CA GLU A 47 -3.70 7.83 17.18
C GLU A 47 -3.58 6.51 16.42
N THR A 48 -2.57 6.38 15.57
CA THR A 48 -2.31 5.14 14.82
C THR A 48 -2.08 3.96 15.77
N LEU A 49 -1.27 4.17 16.81
CA LEU A 49 -1.00 3.15 17.83
C LEU A 49 -2.22 2.90 18.75
N GLU A 50 -2.96 3.94 19.13
CA GLU A 50 -4.18 3.81 19.94
C GLU A 50 -5.26 2.99 19.21
N TYR A 51 -5.48 3.23 17.91
CA TYR A 51 -6.40 2.41 17.11
C TYR A 51 -5.93 0.96 17.00
N ALA A 52 -4.63 0.72 16.73
CA ALA A 52 -4.08 -0.63 16.68
C ALA A 52 -4.27 -1.38 18.02
N GLN A 53 -4.05 -0.68 19.14
CA GLN A 53 -4.29 -1.21 20.48
C GLN A 53 -5.76 -1.51 20.74
N GLU A 54 -6.68 -0.63 20.32
CA GLU A 54 -8.13 -0.82 20.48
C GLU A 54 -8.58 -2.10 19.75
N PHE A 55 -8.12 -2.32 18.52
CA PHE A 55 -8.40 -3.53 17.74
C PHE A 55 -7.89 -4.82 18.38
N CYS A 56 -6.78 -4.76 19.11
CA CYS A 56 -6.23 -5.89 19.88
C CYS A 56 -6.89 -6.10 21.26
N GLY A 57 -8.02 -5.44 21.54
CA GLY A 57 -8.88 -5.78 22.67
C GLY A 57 -8.55 -5.09 23.99
N GLY A 58 -7.68 -4.08 24.02
CA GLY A 58 -7.47 -3.23 25.19
C GLY A 58 -6.92 -3.93 26.45
N GLU A 59 -6.78 -5.26 26.47
CA GLU A 59 -6.21 -6.04 27.56
C GLU A 59 -4.74 -5.64 27.81
N LEU A 60 -4.08 -5.18 26.75
CA LEU A 60 -2.77 -4.55 26.81
C LEU A 60 -2.78 -3.19 27.52
N LYS A 61 -3.90 -2.47 27.63
CA LYS A 61 -4.02 -1.25 28.46
C LYS A 61 -3.97 -1.60 29.94
N ARG A 62 -4.53 -2.75 30.33
CA ARG A 62 -4.43 -3.32 31.69
C ARG A 62 -3.00 -3.79 31.97
N ARG A 63 -2.42 -4.61 31.08
CA ARG A 63 -1.03 -5.09 31.20
C ARG A 63 0.02 -3.99 31.06
N ALA A 64 -0.15 -3.02 30.18
CA ALA A 64 0.75 -1.87 30.05
C ALA A 64 0.62 -0.93 31.24
N GLY A 65 -0.59 -0.75 31.82
CA GLY A 65 -0.75 -0.05 33.09
C GLY A 65 -0.02 -0.75 34.25
N GLU A 66 -0.07 -2.08 34.29
CA GLU A 66 0.68 -2.92 35.24
C GLU A 66 2.21 -2.89 34.98
N LEU A 67 2.64 -2.83 33.71
CA LEU A 67 4.07 -2.76 33.33
C LEU A 67 4.66 -1.36 33.56
N LEU A 68 3.89 -0.29 33.34
CA LEU A 68 4.28 1.09 33.64
C LEU A 68 4.34 1.36 35.15
N THR A 69 3.64 0.58 35.97
CA THR A 69 3.76 0.66 37.44
C THR A 69 4.95 -0.15 37.97
N GLN A 70 5.48 -1.09 37.19
CA GLN A 70 6.63 -1.94 37.56
C GLN A 70 7.95 -1.57 36.84
N GLY A 71 7.91 -0.75 35.79
CA GLY A 71 9.07 -0.31 35.01
C GLY A 71 9.92 0.74 35.71
N LYS A 72 11.18 0.91 35.26
CA LYS A 72 12.04 2.01 35.71
C LYS A 72 11.41 3.35 35.32
N PRO A 73 11.49 4.38 36.19
CA PRO A 73 10.82 5.68 35.96
C PRO A 73 11.25 6.36 34.64
N ASP A 74 12.51 6.18 34.21
CA ASP A 74 13.02 6.77 32.96
C ASP A 74 12.44 6.11 31.70
N GLU A 75 12.34 4.78 31.67
CA GLU A 75 11.72 4.03 30.55
C GLU A 75 10.21 4.34 30.43
N ASN A 76 9.54 4.53 31.57
CA ASN A 76 8.14 4.92 31.60
C ASN A 76 7.92 6.36 31.11
N ALA A 77 8.86 7.27 31.40
CA ALA A 77 8.85 8.63 30.91
C ALA A 77 9.06 8.67 29.39
N GLU A 78 9.97 7.87 28.85
CA GLU A 78 10.18 7.71 27.40
C GLU A 78 8.96 7.09 26.70
N ALA A 79 8.36 6.03 27.27
CA ALA A 79 7.13 5.44 26.73
C ALA A 79 5.97 6.45 26.74
N MET A 80 5.85 7.29 27.78
CA MET A 80 4.90 8.40 27.82
C MET A 80 5.25 9.52 26.84
N ALA A 81 6.52 9.79 26.57
CA ALA A 81 6.94 10.80 25.60
C ALA A 81 6.61 10.36 24.16
N VAL A 82 6.82 9.08 23.82
CA VAL A 82 6.40 8.48 22.55
C VAL A 82 4.87 8.49 22.41
N ALA A 83 4.15 8.17 23.49
CA ALA A 83 2.69 8.28 23.53
C ALA A 83 2.17 9.74 23.42
N LYS A 84 3.01 10.74 23.73
CA LYS A 84 2.71 12.17 23.57
C LYS A 84 3.14 12.74 22.22
N ALA A 85 3.68 11.94 21.30
CA ALA A 85 4.04 12.41 19.97
C ALA A 85 2.79 12.85 19.18
N VAL A 86 2.58 14.17 19.10
CA VAL A 86 1.47 14.81 18.36
C VAL A 86 1.76 14.90 16.85
N THR A 87 2.94 14.46 16.41
CA THR A 87 3.37 14.55 15.01
C THR A 87 2.53 13.62 14.13
N ILE A 88 2.09 14.15 12.98
CA ILE A 88 1.41 13.39 11.93
C ILE A 88 2.38 12.42 11.26
N VAL A 89 1.90 11.23 10.90
CA VAL A 89 2.75 10.24 10.21
C VAL A 89 3.18 10.77 8.85
N GLY A 90 2.24 11.41 8.13
CA GLY A 90 2.47 11.95 6.80
C GLY A 90 2.69 10.89 5.73
N ASP A 91 2.95 11.36 4.51
CA ASP A 91 3.29 10.56 3.34
C ASP A 91 4.28 11.33 2.45
N ALA A 92 4.38 10.97 1.16
CA ALA A 92 5.27 11.67 0.23
C ALA A 92 4.82 13.10 -0.11
N LEU A 93 3.53 13.41 0.04
CA LEU A 93 2.92 14.71 -0.30
C LEU A 93 2.68 15.58 0.95
N LEU A 94 2.42 14.95 2.08
CA LEU A 94 2.15 15.56 3.37
C LEU A 94 3.33 15.32 4.30
N ARG A 95 4.09 16.38 4.60
CA ARG A 95 5.25 16.30 5.51
C ARG A 95 4.82 15.73 6.87
N GLY A 96 5.48 14.65 7.29
CA GLY A 96 5.27 14.03 8.59
C GLY A 96 6.58 13.60 9.24
N VAL A 97 6.56 12.46 9.94
CA VAL A 97 7.73 11.87 10.59
C VAL A 97 8.78 11.42 9.57
N SER A 98 10.03 11.29 10.02
CA SER A 98 11.13 10.79 9.19
C SER A 98 10.90 9.33 8.74
N GLY A 99 11.65 8.88 7.73
CA GLY A 99 11.55 7.49 7.24
C GLY A 99 11.84 6.45 8.33
N GLY A 100 12.88 6.66 9.14
CA GLY A 100 13.22 5.78 10.27
C GLY A 100 12.16 5.78 11.37
N GLU A 101 11.62 6.94 11.74
CA GLU A 101 10.51 7.03 12.69
C GLU A 101 9.26 6.32 12.17
N ARG A 102 8.91 6.50 10.88
CA ARG A 102 7.77 5.81 10.26
C ARG A 102 7.92 4.30 10.32
N LYS A 103 9.12 3.75 10.12
CA LYS A 103 9.39 2.31 10.25
C LYS A 103 9.22 1.82 11.69
N ARG A 104 9.58 2.63 12.68
CA ARG A 104 9.31 2.36 14.11
C ARG A 104 7.80 2.34 14.38
N VAL A 105 7.03 3.26 13.78
CA VAL A 105 5.56 3.27 13.88
C VAL A 105 4.94 2.02 13.25
N THR A 106 5.39 1.61 12.06
CA THR A 106 4.94 0.34 11.43
C THR A 106 5.26 -0.86 12.31
N THR A 107 6.47 -0.90 12.85
CA THR A 107 6.90 -1.97 13.75
C THR A 107 6.03 -2.02 15.01
N GLY A 108 5.81 -0.86 15.65
CA GLY A 108 4.98 -0.75 16.84
C GLY A 108 3.52 -1.10 16.57
N GLU A 109 2.95 -0.63 15.46
CA GLU A 109 1.58 -0.96 15.04
C GLU A 109 1.42 -2.48 14.92
N MET A 110 2.29 -3.16 14.18
CA MET A 110 2.16 -4.60 13.91
C MET A 110 2.51 -5.47 15.13
N GLU A 111 3.28 -4.95 16.09
CA GLU A 111 3.67 -5.68 17.30
C GLU A 111 2.53 -5.75 18.35
N PHE A 112 1.49 -4.91 18.21
CA PHE A 112 0.30 -5.00 19.04
C PHE A 112 -0.41 -6.37 18.88
N GLY A 113 -1.01 -6.83 19.98
CA GLY A 113 -1.63 -8.16 20.08
C GLY A 113 -0.71 -9.26 20.62
N MET A 114 0.58 -8.96 20.87
CA MET A 114 1.53 -9.85 21.55
C MET A 114 1.55 -11.28 20.98
N LYS A 115 1.61 -11.38 19.65
CA LYS A 115 1.68 -12.64 18.93
C LYS A 115 2.99 -13.39 19.24
N TYR A 116 3.01 -14.71 19.11
CA TYR A 116 4.15 -15.55 19.47
C TYR A 116 5.36 -15.43 18.54
N MET A 117 5.14 -15.01 17.29
CA MET A 117 6.19 -14.86 16.28
C MET A 117 6.07 -13.50 15.58
N THR A 118 7.21 -12.87 15.28
CA THR A 118 7.27 -11.68 14.43
C THR A 118 8.19 -11.95 13.24
N LEU A 119 7.69 -11.70 12.04
CA LEU A 119 8.43 -11.67 10.78
C LEU A 119 8.62 -10.23 10.36
N MET A 120 9.83 -9.88 9.94
CA MET A 120 10.16 -8.55 9.46
C MET A 120 10.83 -8.64 8.10
N ASP A 121 10.23 -8.02 7.09
CA ASP A 121 10.71 -8.07 5.72
C ASP A 121 11.44 -6.78 5.34
N GLU A 122 12.67 -6.94 4.83
CA GLU A 122 13.57 -5.89 4.33
C GLU A 122 13.55 -4.57 5.11
N ILE A 123 13.72 -4.63 6.44
CA ILE A 123 13.54 -3.44 7.29
C ILE A 123 14.63 -2.37 7.14
N SER A 124 15.77 -2.69 6.54
CA SER A 124 16.90 -1.77 6.33
C SER A 124 16.72 -0.85 5.11
N THR A 125 15.70 -1.08 4.26
CA THR A 125 15.55 -0.29 3.03
C THR A 125 15.07 1.13 3.35
N GLY A 126 15.88 2.13 2.99
CA GLY A 126 15.56 3.55 3.22
C GLY A 126 15.85 4.06 4.63
N LEU A 127 16.58 3.29 5.45
CA LEU A 127 17.06 3.69 6.77
C LEU A 127 18.59 3.84 6.78
N ASP A 128 19.08 4.69 7.67
CA ASP A 128 20.49 4.77 8.03
C ASP A 128 20.88 3.62 8.97
N SER A 129 22.19 3.35 9.04
CA SER A 129 22.73 2.23 9.83
C SER A 129 22.40 2.36 11.32
N ALA A 130 22.36 3.59 11.86
CA ALA A 130 22.06 3.84 13.26
C ALA A 130 20.59 3.53 13.59
N ALA A 131 19.63 4.03 12.80
CA ALA A 131 18.22 3.68 13.02
C ALA A 131 17.95 2.19 12.83
N THR A 132 18.64 1.55 11.89
CA THR A 132 18.56 0.10 11.67
C THR A 132 19.05 -0.68 12.90
N PHE A 133 20.21 -0.28 13.45
CA PHE A 133 20.76 -0.88 14.67
C PHE A 133 19.81 -0.74 15.86
N ASP A 134 19.25 0.45 16.08
CA ASP A 134 18.29 0.71 17.17
C ASP A 134 17.05 -0.19 17.09
N ILE A 135 16.46 -0.31 15.89
CA ILE A 135 15.28 -1.15 15.67
C ILE A 135 15.61 -2.62 15.98
N ILE A 136 16.76 -3.11 15.49
CA ILE A 136 17.17 -4.50 15.68
C ILE A 136 17.52 -4.77 17.14
N ASN A 137 18.18 -3.84 17.83
CA ASN A 137 18.47 -3.94 19.25
C ASN A 137 17.19 -3.97 20.11
N THR A 138 16.18 -3.18 19.73
CA THR A 138 14.85 -3.20 20.37
C THR A 138 14.19 -4.56 20.16
N GLN A 139 14.21 -5.10 18.94
CA GLN A 139 13.64 -6.41 18.61
C GLN A 139 14.35 -7.56 19.33
N ARG A 140 15.67 -7.47 19.46
CA ARG A 140 16.48 -8.40 20.26
C ARG A 140 16.04 -8.40 21.72
N SER A 141 15.87 -7.22 22.30
CA SER A 141 15.41 -7.06 23.69
C SER A 141 14.02 -7.67 23.89
N ILE A 142 13.10 -7.46 22.94
CA ILE A 142 11.76 -8.08 22.94
C ILE A 142 11.86 -9.60 22.85
N ALA A 143 12.69 -10.13 21.94
CA ALA A 143 12.88 -11.56 21.74
C ALA A 143 13.36 -12.26 23.02
N HIS A 144 14.37 -11.71 23.70
CA HIS A 144 14.91 -12.31 24.93
C HIS A 144 13.97 -12.14 26.13
N ARG A 145 13.35 -10.96 26.30
CA ARG A 145 12.50 -10.66 27.47
C ARG A 145 11.19 -11.45 27.46
N TYR A 146 10.60 -11.61 26.28
CA TYR A 146 9.30 -12.27 26.12
C TYR A 146 9.41 -13.69 25.57
N HIS A 147 10.63 -14.21 25.37
CA HIS A 147 10.90 -15.50 24.72
C HIS A 147 10.15 -15.63 23.38
N LYS A 148 10.17 -14.55 22.60
CA LYS A 148 9.43 -14.43 21.34
C LYS A 148 10.31 -14.81 20.16
N THR A 149 9.75 -15.53 19.18
CA THR A 149 10.47 -15.85 17.94
C THR A 149 10.44 -14.65 17.00
N VAL A 150 11.59 -14.09 16.68
CA VAL A 150 11.73 -12.96 15.76
C VAL A 150 12.62 -13.37 14.59
N VAL A 151 12.10 -13.20 13.37
CA VAL A 151 12.80 -13.47 12.11
C VAL A 151 12.85 -12.19 11.30
N ILE A 152 14.04 -11.77 10.89
CA ILE A 152 14.24 -10.52 10.15
C ILE A 152 14.99 -10.82 8.85
N ALA A 153 14.49 -10.32 7.73
CA ALA A 153 15.20 -10.29 6.46
C ALA A 153 15.89 -8.92 6.27
N LEU A 154 17.19 -8.92 5.98
CA LEU A 154 17.96 -7.70 5.73
C LEU A 154 18.66 -7.75 4.37
N LEU A 155 18.78 -6.58 3.73
CA LEU A 155 19.61 -6.39 2.56
C LEU A 155 20.97 -5.82 3.00
N GLN A 156 22.04 -6.60 2.84
CA GLN A 156 23.43 -6.20 3.09
C GLN A 156 23.65 -5.44 4.42
N PRO A 157 23.39 -6.07 5.58
CA PRO A 157 23.53 -5.40 6.88
C PRO A 157 24.99 -5.08 7.24
N ALA A 158 25.17 -4.03 8.03
CA ALA A 158 26.47 -3.69 8.62
C ALA A 158 26.93 -4.78 9.62
N PRO A 159 28.25 -4.98 9.81
CA PRO A 159 28.77 -6.02 10.71
C PRO A 159 28.25 -5.91 12.15
N GLU A 160 28.11 -4.69 12.67
CA GLU A 160 27.58 -4.40 14.00
C GLU A 160 26.13 -4.87 14.17
N VAL A 161 25.33 -4.76 13.09
CA VAL A 161 23.94 -5.23 13.05
C VAL A 161 23.89 -6.75 13.01
N VAL A 162 24.76 -7.37 12.22
CA VAL A 162 24.85 -8.84 12.11
C VAL A 162 25.21 -9.47 13.47
N ALA A 163 26.06 -8.82 14.25
CA ALA A 163 26.47 -9.28 15.58
C ALA A 163 25.33 -9.30 16.63
N LEU A 164 24.17 -8.69 16.33
CA LEU A 164 23.00 -8.71 17.22
C LEU A 164 22.19 -10.01 17.12
N PHE A 165 22.37 -10.80 16.07
CA PHE A 165 21.57 -12.00 15.79
C PHE A 165 22.14 -13.26 16.45
N ASP A 166 21.25 -14.20 16.78
CA ASP A 166 21.65 -15.49 17.36
C ASP A 166 21.88 -16.53 16.24
N ASP A 167 20.98 -16.57 15.25
CA ASP A 167 20.98 -17.53 14.14
C ASP A 167 21.00 -16.83 12.78
N LEU A 168 21.61 -17.50 11.79
CA LEU A 168 21.68 -17.06 10.39
C LEU A 168 21.07 -18.10 9.45
N LEU A 169 20.24 -17.62 8.52
CA LEU A 169 19.70 -18.34 7.39
C LEU A 169 20.15 -17.64 6.10
N ILE A 170 20.86 -18.36 5.21
CA ILE A 170 21.30 -17.83 3.91
C ILE A 170 20.52 -18.50 2.80
N LEU A 171 19.89 -17.70 1.95
CA LEU A 171 19.12 -18.11 0.78
C LEU A 171 19.81 -17.65 -0.52
N ASN A 172 19.85 -18.55 -1.50
CA ASN A 172 20.28 -18.25 -2.86
C ASN A 172 19.36 -18.93 -3.87
N ALA A 173 18.75 -18.15 -4.76
CA ALA A 173 17.83 -18.63 -5.80
C ALA A 173 16.76 -19.64 -5.32
N GLY A 174 16.21 -19.44 -4.11
CA GLY A 174 15.20 -20.34 -3.51
C GLY A 174 15.76 -21.53 -2.73
N GLU A 175 17.08 -21.74 -2.70
CA GLU A 175 17.74 -22.79 -1.93
C GLU A 175 18.41 -22.26 -0.65
N ILE A 176 18.42 -23.08 0.41
CA ILE A 176 19.09 -22.75 1.68
C ILE A 176 20.56 -23.15 1.56
N MET A 177 21.46 -22.17 1.61
CA MET A 177 22.91 -22.40 1.60
C MET A 177 23.47 -22.71 2.99
N TYR A 178 22.86 -22.12 4.03
CA TYR A 178 23.27 -22.29 5.43
C TYR A 178 22.10 -21.98 6.36
N HIS A 179 21.99 -22.74 7.44
CA HIS A 179 21.09 -22.45 8.56
C HIS A 179 21.73 -22.94 9.87
N GLY A 180 22.00 -22.02 10.78
CA GLY A 180 22.64 -22.36 12.05
C GLY A 180 23.05 -21.14 12.88
N PRO A 181 23.74 -21.36 14.00
CA PRO A 181 24.15 -20.29 14.90
C PRO A 181 25.26 -19.43 14.27
N MET A 182 25.27 -18.13 14.58
CA MET A 182 26.24 -17.18 14.04
C MET A 182 27.71 -17.56 14.28
N SER A 183 28.01 -18.33 15.33
CA SER A 183 29.36 -18.80 15.66
C SER A 183 29.89 -19.87 14.70
N GLU A 184 29.03 -20.64 14.06
CA GLU A 184 29.41 -21.77 13.21
C GLU A 184 29.51 -21.40 11.72
N VAL A 185 29.08 -20.17 11.36
CA VAL A 185 29.09 -19.67 9.99
C VAL A 185 30.50 -19.66 9.40
N VAL A 186 31.45 -19.04 10.09
CA VAL A 186 32.83 -18.91 9.62
C VAL A 186 33.49 -20.30 9.46
N PRO A 187 33.46 -21.20 10.47
CA PRO A 187 33.95 -22.57 10.31
C PRO A 187 33.31 -23.32 9.13
N TYR A 188 32.00 -23.18 8.92
CA TYR A 188 31.27 -23.85 7.84
C TYR A 188 31.78 -23.43 6.46
N PHE A 189 31.92 -22.13 6.21
CA PHE A 189 32.40 -21.63 4.92
C PHE A 189 33.91 -21.84 4.73
N SER A 190 34.71 -21.80 5.81
CA SER A 190 36.12 -22.18 5.76
C SER A 190 36.30 -23.66 5.40
N GLY A 191 35.44 -24.55 5.89
CA GLY A 191 35.42 -25.97 5.50
C GLY A 191 35.09 -26.20 4.03
N LEU A 192 34.41 -25.25 3.37
CA LEU A 192 34.09 -25.28 1.95
C LEU A 192 35.17 -24.61 1.07
N GLY A 193 36.29 -24.16 1.65
CA GLY A 193 37.41 -23.56 0.94
C GLY A 193 37.33 -22.04 0.75
N PHE A 194 36.40 -21.36 1.42
CA PHE A 194 36.33 -19.89 1.43
C PHE A 194 37.16 -19.31 2.58
N GLU A 195 38.31 -18.70 2.27
CA GLU A 195 39.08 -17.92 3.25
C GLU A 195 38.31 -16.65 3.63
N THR A 196 37.86 -16.54 4.87
CA THR A 196 37.11 -15.38 5.36
C THR A 196 37.99 -14.51 6.26
N ARG A 197 38.16 -13.24 5.90
CA ARG A 197 38.64 -12.16 6.79
C ARG A 197 37.45 -11.52 7.48
N ILE A 198 36.85 -12.20 8.45
CA ILE A 198 35.87 -11.59 9.35
C ILE A 198 36.27 -11.99 10.77
N GLU A 199 36.76 -11.03 11.55
CA GLU A 199 37.07 -11.24 12.97
C GLU A 199 35.75 -11.34 13.76
N CYS A 200 35.49 -12.52 14.32
CA CYS A 200 34.39 -12.72 15.26
C CYS A 200 34.81 -12.22 16.66
N PRO A 201 33.98 -11.44 17.37
CA PRO A 201 34.24 -11.10 18.77
C PRO A 201 34.23 -12.36 19.65
N PRO A 202 35.19 -12.55 20.56
CA PRO A 202 35.21 -13.72 21.44
C PRO A 202 34.22 -13.57 22.60
N GLY A 203 33.45 -14.63 22.87
CA GLY A 203 32.77 -14.84 24.15
C GLY A 203 31.25 -14.98 24.06
N ARG A 204 30.77 -16.23 23.99
CA ARG A 204 29.61 -16.74 24.74
C ARG A 204 29.47 -18.25 24.55
N ASP A 205 29.37 -18.96 25.67
CA ASP A 205 29.09 -20.39 25.74
C ASP A 205 27.59 -20.63 25.53
N TRP A 206 27.23 -21.53 24.60
CA TRP A 206 25.83 -21.89 24.28
C TRP A 206 25.64 -23.39 24.15
N SER A 207 26.04 -24.15 25.16
CA SER A 207 25.59 -25.52 25.34
C SER A 207 24.17 -25.59 25.94
N SER A 208 23.15 -25.06 25.25
CA SER A 208 21.74 -25.45 25.51
C SER A 208 20.73 -25.01 24.43
N LEU A 209 20.81 -25.51 23.19
CA LEU A 209 19.65 -25.35 22.28
C LEU A 209 19.45 -26.46 21.24
N TYR A 210 19.63 -27.73 21.64
CA TYR A 210 19.05 -28.88 20.92
C TYR A 210 17.92 -29.54 21.72
N ARG A 211 16.97 -28.73 22.21
CA ARG A 211 15.73 -29.26 22.77
C ARG A 211 14.57 -28.95 21.82
N THR A 212 14.49 -29.72 20.74
CA THR A 212 13.27 -29.95 19.95
C THR A 212 12.25 -30.72 20.81
N THR A 213 11.81 -30.12 21.91
CA THR A 213 10.69 -30.63 22.70
C THR A 213 9.41 -30.32 21.95
N ARG A 214 8.74 -31.37 21.43
CA ARG A 214 7.39 -31.38 20.84
C ARG A 214 6.48 -30.21 21.31
N ILE A 215 6.48 -29.08 20.59
CA ILE A 215 5.66 -27.86 20.89
C ILE A 215 4.20 -28.03 20.45
N ARG A 216 3.67 -29.26 20.37
CA ARG A 216 2.24 -29.46 20.08
C ARG A 216 1.33 -29.34 21.31
N LYS A 217 1.88 -29.22 22.53
CA LYS A 217 1.08 -29.29 23.77
C LYS A 217 0.86 -27.97 24.54
N HIS A 218 1.44 -26.83 24.16
CA HIS A 218 1.39 -25.59 24.99
C HIS A 218 1.03 -24.28 24.28
N MET A 219 0.66 -24.29 22.99
CA MET A 219 0.22 -23.04 22.34
C MET A 219 -1.26 -22.82 22.69
N LYS A 220 -1.54 -21.80 23.51
CA LYS A 220 -2.92 -21.41 23.79
C LYS A 220 -3.57 -20.94 22.49
N PRO A 221 -4.79 -21.37 22.16
CA PRO A 221 -5.48 -20.88 20.98
C PRO A 221 -5.71 -19.37 21.14
N MET A 222 -5.18 -18.58 20.21
CA MET A 222 -5.47 -17.15 20.14
C MET A 222 -6.71 -16.92 19.27
N PRO A 223 -7.65 -16.07 19.68
CA PRO A 223 -8.81 -15.75 18.86
C PRO A 223 -8.35 -15.04 17.58
N GLU A 224 -9.03 -15.32 16.46
CA GLU A 224 -8.70 -14.67 15.18
C GLU A 224 -8.86 -13.15 15.26
N PHE A 225 -9.88 -12.67 15.97
CA PHE A 225 -10.11 -11.25 16.23
C PHE A 225 -10.38 -11.05 17.71
N HIS A 226 -9.77 -10.03 18.30
CA HIS A 226 -9.93 -9.72 19.73
C HIS A 226 -11.25 -8.99 20.02
N GLN A 227 -11.73 -8.19 19.06
CA GLN A 227 -13.00 -7.49 19.16
C GLN A 227 -14.16 -8.25 18.51
N SER A 228 -15.38 -8.02 19.02
CA SER A 228 -16.62 -8.43 18.36
C SER A 228 -16.84 -7.67 17.05
N PHE A 229 -17.74 -8.17 16.21
CA PHE A 229 -18.08 -7.53 14.93
C PHE A 229 -18.55 -6.07 15.13
N HIS A 230 -19.46 -5.85 16.07
CA HIS A 230 -20.01 -4.51 16.34
C HIS A 230 -18.97 -3.56 16.91
N ALA A 231 -18.17 -4.02 17.89
CA ALA A 231 -17.11 -3.18 18.47
C ALA A 231 -16.10 -2.75 17.40
N SER A 232 -15.63 -3.70 16.58
CA SER A 232 -14.71 -3.39 15.47
C SER A 232 -15.32 -2.47 14.43
N ALA A 233 -16.60 -2.64 14.06
CA ALA A 233 -17.29 -1.77 13.12
C ALA A 233 -17.42 -0.33 13.67
N VAL A 234 -17.72 -0.16 14.96
CA VAL A 234 -17.84 1.16 15.60
C VAL A 234 -16.48 1.85 15.72
N THR A 235 -15.43 1.13 16.15
CA THR A 235 -14.06 1.68 16.20
C THR A 235 -13.59 2.10 14.80
N LEU A 236 -13.85 1.28 13.78
CA LEU A 236 -13.56 1.64 12.38
C LEU A 236 -14.36 2.84 11.91
N LEU A 237 -15.65 2.90 12.21
CA LEU A 237 -16.52 4.01 11.83
C LEU A 237 -16.02 5.32 12.45
N ARG A 238 -15.69 5.30 13.74
CA ARG A 238 -15.10 6.45 14.43
C ARG A 238 -13.81 6.91 13.74
N ARG A 239 -12.92 5.97 13.42
CA ARG A 239 -11.67 6.26 12.71
C ARG A 239 -11.91 6.86 11.33
N GLN A 240 -12.82 6.28 10.53
CA GLN A 240 -13.10 6.76 9.17
C GLN A 240 -13.73 8.16 9.18
N MET A 241 -14.71 8.40 10.05
CA MET A 241 -15.31 9.72 10.26
C MET A 241 -14.25 10.77 10.62
N PHE A 242 -13.30 10.38 11.47
CA PHE A 242 -12.20 11.26 11.88
C PHE A 242 -11.22 11.57 10.74
N ILE A 243 -10.87 10.57 9.92
CA ILE A 243 -10.00 10.74 8.75
C ILE A 243 -10.65 11.68 7.72
N ILE A 244 -11.94 11.45 7.41
CA ILE A 244 -12.70 12.28 6.48
C ILE A 244 -12.77 13.72 7.00
N GLY A 245 -13.12 13.90 8.28
CA GLY A 245 -13.23 15.23 8.89
C GLY A 245 -11.92 16.02 8.92
N ARG A 246 -10.76 15.35 8.99
CA ARG A 246 -9.44 16.00 8.91
C ARG A 246 -9.05 16.42 7.50
N ASN A 247 -9.61 15.79 6.48
CA ASN A 247 -9.32 16.13 5.09
C ASN A 247 -10.12 17.37 4.65
N LYS A 248 -9.79 18.52 5.25
CA LYS A 248 -10.44 19.81 4.95
C LYS A 248 -10.35 20.19 3.47
N PRO A 249 -9.21 20.01 2.75
CA PRO A 249 -9.15 20.32 1.34
C PRO A 249 -10.15 19.51 0.50
N TYR A 250 -10.32 18.24 0.84
CA TYR A 250 -11.30 17.37 0.19
C TYR A 250 -12.74 17.83 0.44
N ILE A 251 -13.11 18.09 1.71
CA ILE A 251 -14.45 18.57 2.07
C ILE A 251 -14.73 19.93 1.41
N PHE A 252 -13.79 20.86 1.50
CA PHE A 252 -13.93 22.21 0.95
C PHE A 252 -14.07 22.18 -0.58
N GLY A 253 -13.20 21.43 -1.27
CA GLY A 253 -13.27 21.29 -2.72
C GLY A 253 -14.60 20.74 -3.20
N ARG A 254 -15.16 19.75 -2.48
CA ARG A 254 -16.48 19.17 -2.80
C ARG A 254 -17.63 20.13 -2.48
N ALA A 255 -17.61 20.78 -1.32
CA ALA A 255 -18.63 21.78 -0.96
C ALA A 255 -18.67 22.94 -1.97
N LEU A 256 -17.50 23.45 -2.39
CA LEU A 256 -17.37 24.48 -3.41
C LEU A 256 -17.94 24.01 -4.75
N LEU A 257 -17.51 22.83 -5.22
CA LEU A 257 -17.98 22.24 -6.48
C LEU A 257 -19.51 22.10 -6.50
N VAL A 258 -20.09 21.53 -5.45
CA VAL A 258 -21.54 21.30 -5.34
C VAL A 258 -22.31 22.62 -5.27
N THR A 259 -21.81 23.62 -4.53
CA THR A 259 -22.47 24.92 -4.39
C THR A 259 -22.44 25.70 -5.70
N VAL A 260 -21.27 25.80 -6.35
CA VAL A 260 -21.12 26.52 -7.63
C VAL A 260 -22.00 25.90 -8.71
N MET A 261 -22.04 24.57 -8.78
CA MET A 261 -22.82 23.86 -9.80
C MET A 261 -24.30 23.88 -9.48
N GLY A 262 -24.68 23.79 -8.20
CA GLY A 262 -26.07 24.02 -7.77
C GLY A 262 -26.57 25.41 -8.19
N LEU A 263 -25.78 26.47 -7.98
CA LEU A 263 -26.12 27.83 -8.40
C LEU A 263 -26.20 27.97 -9.92
N LEU A 264 -25.26 27.37 -10.67
CA LEU A 264 -25.26 27.43 -12.13
C LEU A 264 -26.52 26.78 -12.70
N TYR A 265 -26.88 25.58 -12.22
CA TYR A 265 -28.10 24.88 -12.63
C TYR A 265 -29.35 25.66 -12.23
N ALA A 266 -29.41 26.10 -10.98
CA ALA A 266 -30.52 26.88 -10.45
C ALA A 266 -30.80 28.19 -11.21
N THR A 267 -29.74 28.85 -11.69
CA THR A 267 -29.85 30.12 -12.45
C THR A 267 -30.19 29.88 -13.92
N THR A 268 -29.70 28.80 -14.52
CA THR A 268 -30.00 28.43 -15.92
C THR A 268 -31.48 28.07 -16.08
N PHE A 269 -32.06 27.42 -15.08
CA PHE A 269 -33.48 27.02 -15.07
C PHE A 269 -34.32 27.82 -14.07
N TYR A 270 -33.96 29.08 -13.86
CA TYR A 270 -34.63 29.96 -12.92
C TYR A 270 -36.12 30.11 -13.29
N GLN A 271 -37.01 29.76 -12.37
CA GLN A 271 -38.47 29.81 -12.56
C GLN A 271 -38.92 29.23 -13.91
N PHE A 272 -38.58 27.96 -14.15
CA PHE A 272 -38.99 27.28 -15.38
C PHE A 272 -40.52 27.21 -15.52
N ASP A 273 -41.01 27.15 -16.75
CA ASP A 273 -42.44 26.94 -17.00
C ASP A 273 -42.81 25.47 -16.73
N PRO A 274 -43.70 25.18 -15.76
CA PRO A 274 -44.07 23.81 -15.41
C PRO A 274 -44.85 23.09 -16.52
N THR A 275 -45.33 23.80 -17.54
CA THR A 275 -46.00 23.19 -18.70
C THR A 275 -45.02 22.44 -19.63
N GLU A 276 -43.73 22.80 -19.60
CA GLU A 276 -42.68 22.13 -20.36
C GLU A 276 -42.13 20.89 -19.62
N ILE A 277 -42.88 19.79 -19.66
CA ILE A 277 -42.54 18.51 -18.97
C ILE A 277 -41.11 18.05 -19.29
N GLN A 278 -40.63 18.24 -20.51
CA GLN A 278 -39.28 17.86 -20.93
C GLN A 278 -38.18 18.64 -20.20
N VAL A 279 -38.41 19.93 -19.90
CA VAL A 279 -37.44 20.78 -19.19
C VAL A 279 -37.34 20.34 -17.74
N VAL A 280 -38.46 20.09 -17.07
CA VAL A 280 -38.49 19.60 -15.69
C VAL A 280 -37.75 18.27 -15.54
N MET A 281 -38.03 17.33 -16.45
CA MET A 281 -37.34 16.05 -16.55
C MET A 281 -35.84 16.24 -16.76
N GLY A 282 -35.45 17.19 -17.61
CA GLY A 282 -34.06 17.56 -17.86
C GLY A 282 -33.36 18.12 -16.63
N ILE A 283 -34.02 18.97 -15.84
CA ILE A 283 -33.47 19.54 -14.61
C ILE A 283 -33.17 18.44 -13.58
N ILE A 284 -34.13 17.55 -13.33
CA ILE A 284 -33.94 16.49 -12.33
C ILE A 284 -32.92 15.46 -12.84
N PHE A 285 -32.96 15.13 -14.13
CA PHE A 285 -31.97 14.30 -14.80
C PHE A 285 -30.56 14.83 -14.60
N ALA A 286 -30.31 16.07 -15.03
CA ALA A 286 -29.02 16.72 -15.02
C ALA A 286 -28.52 16.98 -13.58
N GLY A 287 -29.41 17.39 -12.66
CA GLY A 287 -29.04 17.61 -11.27
C GLY A 287 -28.56 16.34 -10.57
N THR A 288 -29.24 15.23 -10.78
CA THR A 288 -28.82 13.94 -10.22
C THR A 288 -27.55 13.41 -10.91
N LEU A 289 -27.38 13.63 -12.21
CA LEU A 289 -26.17 13.27 -12.97
C LEU A 289 -24.95 14.03 -12.45
N PHE A 290 -25.10 15.31 -12.16
CA PHE A 290 -24.00 16.13 -11.66
C PHE A 290 -23.54 15.66 -10.27
N LEU A 291 -24.48 15.44 -9.34
CA LEU A 291 -24.18 14.88 -8.02
C LEU A 291 -23.50 13.51 -8.13
N SER A 292 -23.94 12.69 -9.07
CA SER A 292 -23.35 11.37 -9.35
C SER A 292 -21.87 11.45 -9.77
N LEU A 293 -21.52 12.39 -10.65
CA LEU A 293 -20.14 12.62 -11.10
C LEU A 293 -19.22 13.08 -9.96
N SER A 294 -19.76 13.76 -8.94
CA SER A 294 -18.97 14.19 -7.78
C SER A 294 -18.36 13.01 -7.01
N GLN A 295 -19.00 11.84 -7.03
CA GLN A 295 -18.52 10.63 -6.34
C GLN A 295 -17.22 10.09 -6.95
N ALA A 296 -16.90 10.40 -8.21
CA ALA A 296 -15.65 9.96 -8.84
C ALA A 296 -14.39 10.50 -8.13
N SER A 297 -14.51 11.63 -7.42
CA SER A 297 -13.42 12.19 -6.62
C SER A 297 -13.00 11.31 -5.41
N GLN A 298 -13.79 10.30 -5.04
CA GLN A 298 -13.45 9.35 -3.96
C GLN A 298 -12.50 8.23 -4.40
N LEU A 299 -12.36 7.98 -5.71
CA LEU A 299 -11.56 6.86 -6.23
C LEU A 299 -10.12 6.83 -5.67
N PRO A 300 -9.35 7.94 -5.69
CA PRO A 300 -7.98 7.93 -5.16
C PRO A 300 -7.95 7.62 -3.66
N THR A 301 -8.92 8.13 -2.90
CA THR A 301 -9.02 7.94 -1.46
C THR A 301 -9.29 6.48 -1.10
N PHE A 302 -10.19 5.81 -1.82
CA PHE A 302 -10.46 4.39 -1.58
C PHE A 302 -9.29 3.47 -1.96
N ILE A 303 -8.57 3.77 -3.05
CA ILE A 303 -7.39 2.98 -3.44
C ILE A 303 -6.27 3.12 -2.40
N ALA A 304 -6.00 4.33 -1.92
CA ALA A 304 -5.01 4.55 -0.86
C ALA A 304 -5.40 3.83 0.45
N ALA A 305 -6.68 3.88 0.83
CA ALA A 305 -7.19 3.20 2.02
C ALA A 305 -7.14 1.67 1.89
N ARG A 306 -7.32 1.12 0.69
CA ARG A 306 -7.27 -0.33 0.41
C ARG A 306 -5.91 -0.94 0.74
N ASP A 307 -4.83 -0.24 0.44
CA ASP A 307 -3.49 -0.77 0.71
C ASP A 307 -3.21 -0.88 2.21
N ILE A 308 -3.70 0.09 3.00
CA ILE A 308 -3.64 0.07 4.46
C ILE A 308 -4.56 -1.03 5.01
N PHE A 309 -5.73 -1.21 4.39
CA PHE A 309 -6.65 -2.30 4.70
C PHE A 309 -5.97 -3.67 4.54
N TYR A 310 -5.28 -3.95 3.43
CA TYR A 310 -4.61 -5.24 3.23
C TYR A 310 -3.51 -5.52 4.25
N LYS A 311 -2.78 -4.48 4.67
CA LYS A 311 -1.79 -4.57 5.75
C LYS A 311 -2.46 -4.96 7.08
N GLN A 312 -3.50 -4.23 7.46
CA GLN A 312 -4.18 -4.41 8.75
C GLN A 312 -5.04 -5.68 8.82
N ARG A 313 -5.67 -6.05 7.70
CA ARG A 313 -6.46 -7.29 7.57
C ARG A 313 -5.56 -8.52 7.63
N GLY A 314 -4.38 -8.50 7.00
CA GLY A 314 -3.38 -9.56 7.09
C GLY A 314 -2.83 -9.74 8.51
N ALA A 315 -2.84 -8.69 9.33
CA ALA A 315 -2.52 -8.76 10.75
C ALA A 315 -3.70 -9.14 11.66
N ASN A 316 -4.89 -9.38 11.09
CA ASN A 316 -6.13 -9.68 11.83
C ASN A 316 -6.58 -8.61 12.85
N PHE A 317 -6.37 -7.32 12.56
CA PHE A 317 -6.92 -6.26 13.42
C PHE A 317 -8.46 -6.25 13.40
N TYR A 318 -9.07 -6.43 12.22
CA TYR A 318 -10.51 -6.40 12.06
C TYR A 318 -10.97 -7.20 10.85
N ARG A 319 -12.28 -7.49 10.82
CA ARG A 319 -12.94 -8.24 9.76
C ARG A 319 -13.20 -7.35 8.55
N THR A 320 -13.16 -7.94 7.35
CA THR A 320 -13.49 -7.26 6.09
C THR A 320 -14.92 -6.72 6.10
N ALA A 321 -15.88 -7.46 6.65
CA ALA A 321 -17.25 -7.01 6.79
C ALA A 321 -17.38 -5.75 7.67
N SER A 322 -16.65 -5.69 8.79
CA SER A 322 -16.63 -4.51 9.67
C SER A 322 -16.08 -3.28 8.95
N TYR A 323 -15.05 -3.46 8.11
CA TYR A 323 -14.46 -2.39 7.31
C TYR A 323 -15.41 -1.86 6.23
N VAL A 324 -16.03 -2.76 5.47
CA VAL A 324 -16.95 -2.42 4.39
C VAL A 324 -18.14 -1.63 4.94
N VAL A 325 -18.77 -2.11 6.03
CA VAL A 325 -19.87 -1.41 6.69
C VAL A 325 -19.44 -0.04 7.24
N ALA A 326 -18.32 0.01 7.97
CA ALA A 326 -17.82 1.26 8.54
C ALA A 326 -17.49 2.31 7.46
N ASN A 327 -16.85 1.88 6.36
CA ASN A 327 -16.50 2.76 5.26
C ASN A 327 -17.74 3.37 4.61
N SER A 328 -18.78 2.56 4.34
CA SER A 328 -19.99 3.08 3.72
C SER A 328 -20.79 4.00 4.64
N VAL A 329 -20.99 3.62 5.90
CA VAL A 329 -21.72 4.45 6.88
C VAL A 329 -21.00 5.78 7.10
N SER A 330 -19.66 5.81 7.06
CA SER A 330 -18.90 7.05 7.20
C SER A 330 -19.11 8.08 6.09
N GLN A 331 -19.66 7.68 4.94
CA GLN A 331 -19.95 8.59 3.81
C GLN A 331 -21.30 9.28 3.92
N LEU A 332 -22.21 8.77 4.77
CA LEU A 332 -23.57 9.32 4.89
C LEU A 332 -23.60 10.81 5.22
N PRO A 333 -22.84 11.33 6.20
CA PRO A 333 -22.88 12.76 6.53
C PRO A 333 -22.50 13.65 5.35
N LEU A 334 -21.45 13.27 4.60
CA LEU A 334 -21.02 14.02 3.42
C LEU A 334 -22.09 13.96 2.32
N CYS A 335 -22.64 12.78 2.03
CA CYS A 335 -23.68 12.62 1.03
C CYS A 335 -24.96 13.40 1.36
N ILE A 336 -25.37 13.42 2.63
CA ILE A 336 -26.52 14.21 3.12
C ILE A 336 -26.24 15.70 2.96
N THR A 337 -25.06 16.18 3.37
CA THR A 337 -24.71 17.60 3.25
C THR A 337 -24.68 18.05 1.79
N GLU A 338 -24.10 17.26 0.89
CA GLU A 338 -24.04 17.59 -0.55
C GLU A 338 -25.42 17.67 -1.18
N THR A 339 -26.25 16.67 -0.89
CA THR A 339 -27.61 16.59 -1.45
C THR A 339 -28.51 17.67 -0.88
N LEU A 340 -28.33 18.05 0.39
CA LEU A 340 -29.06 19.15 1.01
C LEU A 340 -28.65 20.49 0.40
N ILE A 341 -27.35 20.78 0.26
CA ILE A 341 -26.86 22.04 -0.34
C ILE A 341 -27.34 22.14 -1.79
N PHE A 342 -27.04 21.14 -2.61
CA PHE A 342 -27.42 21.13 -4.02
C PHE A 342 -28.92 21.17 -4.22
N GLY A 343 -29.64 20.28 -3.52
CA GLY A 343 -31.07 20.10 -3.68
C GLY A 343 -31.86 21.32 -3.22
N THR A 344 -31.45 21.98 -2.14
CA THR A 344 -32.09 23.22 -1.68
C THR A 344 -31.94 24.33 -2.71
N LEU A 345 -30.73 24.51 -3.29
CA LEU A 345 -30.49 25.53 -4.31
C LEU A 345 -31.36 25.30 -5.55
N VAL A 346 -31.33 24.08 -6.09
CA VAL A 346 -32.09 23.73 -7.30
C VAL A 346 -33.60 23.79 -7.06
N TYR A 347 -34.09 23.25 -5.94
CA TYR A 347 -35.53 23.18 -5.70
C TYR A 347 -36.20 24.56 -5.59
N TRP A 348 -35.64 25.43 -4.76
CA TRP A 348 -36.26 26.72 -4.47
C TRP A 348 -36.04 27.76 -5.57
N MET A 349 -34.89 27.76 -6.24
CA MET A 349 -34.61 28.74 -7.31
C MET A 349 -35.26 28.38 -8.64
N CYS A 350 -35.37 27.08 -8.96
CA CYS A 350 -36.06 26.66 -10.18
C CYS A 350 -37.59 26.83 -10.07
N GLY A 351 -38.14 26.96 -8.86
CA GLY A 351 -39.57 27.20 -8.64
C GLY A 351 -40.41 25.92 -8.62
N PHE A 352 -39.90 24.84 -8.02
CA PHE A 352 -40.69 23.63 -7.77
C PHE A 352 -41.84 23.88 -6.77
N VAL A 353 -42.77 22.93 -6.66
CA VAL A 353 -43.95 22.99 -5.78
C VAL A 353 -43.54 23.37 -4.35
N SER A 354 -44.29 24.23 -3.66
CA SER A 354 -43.89 24.77 -2.35
C SER A 354 -44.26 23.88 -1.14
N GLU A 355 -44.55 22.60 -1.37
CA GLU A 355 -44.95 21.67 -0.33
C GLU A 355 -43.75 20.91 0.29
N ILE A 356 -43.80 20.69 1.61
CA ILE A 356 -42.68 20.13 2.38
C ILE A 356 -42.44 18.66 2.01
N LEU A 357 -43.49 17.88 1.75
CA LEU A 357 -43.35 16.45 1.46
C LEU A 357 -42.64 16.25 0.11
N GLU A 358 -42.96 17.08 -0.86
CA GLU A 358 -42.48 17.10 -2.24
C GLU A 358 -41.01 17.53 -2.25
N PHE A 359 -40.63 18.48 -1.38
CA PHE A 359 -39.25 18.85 -1.15
C PHE A 359 -38.43 17.69 -0.56
N LEU A 360 -38.96 16.99 0.45
CA LEU A 360 -38.28 15.84 1.05
C LEU A 360 -38.15 14.66 0.09
N LEU A 361 -39.19 14.40 -0.72
CA LEU A 361 -39.16 13.37 -1.76
C LEU A 361 -38.17 13.75 -2.88
N PHE A 362 -38.12 15.03 -3.26
CA PHE A 362 -37.12 15.53 -4.19
C PHE A 362 -35.70 15.35 -3.64
N LEU A 363 -35.44 15.59 -2.35
CA LEU A 363 -34.10 15.37 -1.76
C LEU A 363 -33.73 13.89 -1.65
N LEU A 364 -34.70 13.01 -1.41
CA LEU A 364 -34.49 11.57 -1.27
C LEU A 364 -33.91 10.94 -2.54
N VAL A 365 -34.38 11.38 -3.70
CA VAL A 365 -34.03 10.84 -5.03
C VAL A 365 -32.53 11.04 -5.38
N PRO A 366 -31.97 12.26 -5.36
CA PRO A 366 -30.55 12.49 -5.55
C PRO A 366 -29.71 11.90 -4.42
N PHE A 367 -30.21 11.89 -3.18
CA PHE A 367 -29.50 11.26 -2.06
C PHE A 367 -29.27 9.76 -2.28
N MET A 368 -30.32 9.01 -2.60
CA MET A 368 -30.21 7.57 -2.85
C MET A 368 -29.31 7.27 -4.05
N THR A 369 -29.40 8.10 -5.10
CA THR A 369 -28.55 7.92 -6.30
C THR A 369 -27.08 8.22 -6.01
N ASN A 370 -26.81 9.31 -5.28
CA ASN A 370 -25.46 9.72 -4.87
C ASN A 370 -24.81 8.63 -3.98
N PHE A 371 -25.55 8.13 -3.00
CA PHE A 371 -25.10 7.08 -2.11
C PHE A 371 -24.91 5.74 -2.84
N GLY A 372 -25.84 5.37 -3.72
CA GLY A 372 -25.75 4.18 -4.56
C GLY A 372 -24.51 4.17 -5.44
N LEU A 373 -24.24 5.27 -6.16
CA LEU A 373 -23.05 5.38 -7.01
C LEU A 373 -21.74 5.46 -6.21
N GLY A 374 -21.76 6.06 -5.02
CA GLY A 374 -20.63 5.97 -4.08
C GLY A 374 -20.29 4.52 -3.74
N SER A 375 -21.31 3.68 -3.49
CA SER A 375 -21.11 2.24 -3.24
C SER A 375 -20.59 1.49 -4.48
N PHE A 376 -21.03 1.87 -5.68
CA PHE A 376 -20.52 1.32 -6.94
C PHE A 376 -19.03 1.65 -7.15
N PHE A 377 -18.61 2.90 -6.93
CA PHE A 377 -17.20 3.27 -7.03
C PHE A 377 -16.33 2.60 -5.95
N PHE A 378 -16.88 2.34 -4.77
CA PHE A 378 -16.21 1.49 -3.78
C PHE A 378 -15.94 0.08 -4.33
N VAL A 379 -16.92 -0.58 -4.97
CA VAL A 379 -16.71 -1.89 -5.62
C VAL A 379 -15.65 -1.81 -6.70
N LEU A 380 -15.73 -0.78 -7.54
CA LEU A 380 -14.79 -0.59 -8.63
C LEU A 380 -13.35 -0.48 -8.12
N THR A 381 -13.12 0.30 -7.07
CA THR A 381 -11.78 0.46 -6.46
C THR A 381 -11.32 -0.80 -5.70
N ALA A 382 -12.24 -1.58 -5.15
CA ALA A 382 -11.93 -2.89 -4.58
C ALA A 382 -11.52 -3.89 -5.68
N ALA A 383 -12.20 -3.86 -6.84
CA ALA A 383 -12.02 -4.82 -7.92
C ALA A 383 -10.96 -4.45 -8.96
N ALA A 384 -10.53 -3.18 -9.03
CA ALA A 384 -9.55 -2.69 -10.00
C ALA A 384 -8.11 -2.72 -9.44
N PRO A 385 -7.09 -3.16 -10.19
CA PRO A 385 -5.71 -3.25 -9.68
C PRO A 385 -5.10 -1.89 -9.34
N SER A 386 -5.34 -0.87 -10.18
CA SER A 386 -4.73 0.45 -10.09
C SER A 386 -5.73 1.56 -10.40
N ILE A 387 -5.40 2.78 -9.98
CA ILE A 387 -6.20 3.97 -10.28
C ILE A 387 -6.30 4.23 -11.79
N ASN A 388 -5.23 3.95 -12.53
CA ASN A 388 -5.18 4.14 -13.98
C ASN A 388 -6.16 3.23 -14.73
N ILE A 389 -6.55 2.10 -14.13
CA ILE A 389 -7.59 1.20 -14.66
C ILE A 389 -8.97 1.60 -14.12
N ALA A 390 -9.06 1.95 -12.84
CA ALA A 390 -10.32 2.31 -12.19
C ALA A 390 -10.94 3.58 -12.80
N THR A 391 -10.14 4.62 -13.07
CA THR A 391 -10.67 5.90 -13.57
C THR A 391 -11.37 5.76 -14.93
N PRO A 392 -10.78 5.18 -15.99
CA PRO A 392 -11.46 5.01 -17.27
C PRO A 392 -12.72 4.13 -17.16
N ILE A 393 -12.67 3.04 -16.38
CA ILE A 393 -13.84 2.17 -16.18
C ILE A 393 -14.94 2.93 -15.44
N SER A 394 -14.60 3.78 -14.46
CA SER A 394 -15.58 4.62 -13.76
C SER A 394 -16.27 5.59 -14.72
N MET A 395 -15.54 6.20 -15.65
CA MET A 395 -16.09 7.13 -16.63
C MET A 395 -17.01 6.40 -17.63
N ALA A 396 -16.55 5.25 -18.16
CA ALA A 396 -17.34 4.44 -19.09
C ALA A 396 -18.62 3.88 -18.45
N SER A 397 -18.53 3.34 -17.23
CA SER A 397 -19.71 2.85 -16.49
C SER A 397 -20.68 3.97 -16.13
N THR A 398 -20.18 5.14 -15.74
CA THR A 398 -21.03 6.30 -15.47
C THR A 398 -21.76 6.75 -16.75
N LEU A 399 -21.09 6.75 -17.90
CA LEU A 399 -21.73 7.07 -19.19
C LEU A 399 -22.87 6.09 -19.51
N ILE A 400 -22.68 4.79 -19.25
CA ILE A 400 -23.73 3.78 -19.43
C ILE A 400 -24.92 4.09 -18.52
N PHE A 401 -24.68 4.37 -17.23
CA PHE A 401 -25.77 4.75 -16.30
C PHE A 401 -26.49 6.03 -16.72
N ILE A 402 -25.79 6.97 -17.35
CA ILE A 402 -26.36 8.22 -17.86
C ILE A 402 -27.26 7.98 -19.08
N ILE A 403 -26.83 7.16 -20.03
CA ILE A 403 -27.59 6.89 -21.27
C ILE A 403 -28.87 6.13 -20.96
N PHE A 404 -28.79 5.09 -20.12
CA PHE A 404 -29.90 4.21 -19.77
C PHE A 404 -30.73 4.69 -18.58
N ALA A 405 -30.54 5.93 -18.13
CA ALA A 405 -31.26 6.51 -17.02
C ALA A 405 -32.71 6.93 -17.35
N GLY A 406 -33.18 6.71 -18.59
CA GLY A 406 -34.57 6.93 -19.01
C GLY A 406 -34.90 8.34 -19.52
N PHE A 407 -33.92 9.25 -19.55
CA PHE A 407 -34.08 10.60 -20.12
C PHE A 407 -33.57 10.71 -21.57
N ILE A 408 -32.33 10.27 -21.83
CA ILE A 408 -31.72 10.32 -23.17
C ILE A 408 -32.33 9.24 -24.07
N VAL A 409 -32.44 8.02 -23.56
CA VAL A 409 -33.14 6.93 -24.23
C VAL A 409 -34.39 6.60 -23.42
N THR A 410 -35.54 7.05 -23.92
CA THR A 410 -36.84 6.79 -23.31
C THR A 410 -37.27 5.33 -23.56
N GLU A 411 -37.92 4.72 -22.57
CA GLU A 411 -38.47 3.36 -22.71
C GLU A 411 -39.69 3.41 -23.63
N GLY A 412 -39.51 2.99 -24.88
CA GLY A 412 -40.59 2.87 -25.86
C GLY A 412 -41.42 1.59 -25.65
N PRO A 413 -42.61 1.48 -26.29
CA PRO A 413 -43.48 0.31 -26.19
C PRO A 413 -42.90 -0.98 -26.79
N ASP A 414 -41.90 -0.88 -27.68
CA ASP A 414 -41.11 -2.01 -28.15
C ASP A 414 -39.71 -1.94 -27.56
N PRO A 415 -39.33 -2.85 -26.63
CA PRO A 415 -37.97 -2.90 -26.13
C PRO A 415 -37.10 -3.54 -27.22
N GLN A 416 -36.59 -2.74 -28.17
CA GLN A 416 -35.75 -3.24 -29.25
C GLN A 416 -34.35 -3.62 -28.72
N GLY A 417 -34.17 -4.90 -28.41
CA GLY A 417 -32.89 -5.60 -28.51
C GLY A 417 -32.22 -6.11 -27.24
N PHE A 418 -31.06 -6.74 -27.43
CA PHE A 418 -30.21 -7.42 -26.43
C PHE A 418 -29.87 -6.59 -25.17
N PHE A 419 -30.02 -5.26 -25.19
CA PHE A 419 -29.56 -4.34 -24.13
C PHE A 419 -30.60 -3.98 -23.07
N ILE A 420 -31.80 -4.59 -23.08
CA ILE A 420 -32.87 -4.32 -22.10
C ILE A 420 -32.37 -4.43 -20.66
N TRP A 421 -31.53 -5.44 -20.36
CA TRP A 421 -30.98 -5.65 -19.01
C TRP A 421 -30.16 -4.46 -18.48
N LEU A 422 -29.62 -3.57 -19.34
CA LEU A 422 -28.94 -2.36 -18.89
C LEU A 422 -29.88 -1.36 -18.22
N TYR A 423 -31.16 -1.34 -18.62
CA TYR A 423 -32.18 -0.59 -17.90
C TYR A 423 -32.36 -1.14 -16.48
N TRP A 424 -32.34 -2.46 -16.29
CA TRP A 424 -32.51 -3.09 -14.98
C TRP A 424 -31.31 -2.96 -14.04
N ILE A 425 -30.12 -2.67 -14.57
CA ILE A 425 -28.90 -2.45 -13.77
C ILE A 425 -28.72 -0.96 -13.45
N THR A 426 -29.21 -0.09 -14.32
CA THR A 426 -29.08 1.36 -14.14
C THR A 426 -29.97 1.81 -13.00
N PRO A 427 -29.44 2.47 -11.95
CA PRO A 427 -30.20 2.73 -10.73
C PRO A 427 -31.42 3.64 -10.81
N ARG A 428 -31.77 4.08 -12.02
CA ARG A 428 -32.67 5.19 -12.29
C ARG A 428 -33.93 4.81 -13.06
N THR A 429 -34.04 3.57 -13.52
CA THR A 429 -35.13 3.16 -14.41
C THR A 429 -36.53 3.13 -13.78
N PRO A 430 -36.74 2.88 -12.47
CA PRO A 430 -38.06 3.08 -11.87
C PRO A 430 -38.47 4.56 -11.75
N MET A 431 -37.54 5.52 -11.88
CA MET A 431 -37.85 6.95 -11.72
C MET A 431 -38.55 7.57 -12.92
N GLY A 432 -38.33 7.04 -14.14
CA GLY A 432 -38.91 7.58 -15.37
C GLY A 432 -40.44 7.78 -15.29
N GLN A 433 -41.13 6.83 -14.64
CA GLN A 433 -42.58 6.85 -14.44
C GLN A 433 -43.03 7.65 -13.19
N TYR A 434 -42.17 7.80 -12.18
CA TYR A 434 -42.44 8.62 -10.98
C TYR A 434 -42.51 10.11 -11.31
N TYR A 435 -41.68 10.59 -12.25
CA TYR A 435 -41.70 12.01 -12.63
C TYR A 435 -43.08 12.50 -13.07
N LEU A 436 -43.94 11.61 -13.56
CA LEU A 436 -45.32 11.92 -13.94
C LEU A 436 -46.21 12.34 -12.74
N GLN A 437 -45.86 12.00 -11.49
CA GLN A 437 -46.60 12.43 -10.29
C GLN A 437 -46.36 13.89 -9.88
N LEU A 438 -45.24 14.52 -10.28
CA LEU A 438 -45.00 15.95 -10.00
C LEU A 438 -45.96 16.88 -10.79
N PHE A 439 -46.85 16.30 -11.61
CA PHE A 439 -47.69 16.97 -12.61
C PHE A 439 -49.20 16.68 -12.46
N ASP A 440 -49.69 16.39 -11.25
CA ASP A 440 -51.14 16.17 -11.00
C ASP A 440 -51.77 14.99 -11.80
N LEU A 441 -50.95 14.11 -12.38
CA LEU A 441 -51.38 12.85 -12.98
C LEU A 441 -51.39 11.76 -11.90
N LYS A 442 -52.55 11.12 -11.70
CA LYS A 442 -52.73 10.00 -10.75
C LYS A 442 -51.89 8.79 -11.13
N THR A 443 -50.63 8.77 -10.71
CA THR A 443 -49.88 7.53 -10.48
C THR A 443 -49.87 7.26 -8.98
N GLU A 444 -49.73 6.01 -8.54
CA GLU A 444 -49.70 5.68 -7.11
C GLU A 444 -48.32 5.95 -6.50
N LYS A 445 -48.25 6.48 -5.26
CA LYS A 445 -46.99 6.72 -4.50
C LYS A 445 -46.13 5.46 -4.30
N ILE A 446 -46.63 4.31 -4.72
CA ILE A 446 -46.02 2.98 -4.70
C ILE A 446 -44.68 2.93 -5.47
N TRP A 447 -44.51 3.72 -6.54
CA TRP A 447 -43.28 3.71 -7.34
C TRP A 447 -42.05 4.25 -6.59
N ILE A 448 -42.24 5.18 -5.66
CA ILE A 448 -41.17 5.65 -4.77
C ILE A 448 -40.66 4.49 -3.91
N PHE A 449 -41.57 3.67 -3.36
CA PHE A 449 -41.20 2.51 -2.57
C PHE A 449 -40.42 1.49 -3.40
N TYR A 450 -40.84 1.22 -4.64
CA TYR A 450 -40.07 0.37 -5.55
C TYR A 450 -38.69 0.93 -5.85
N CYS A 451 -38.56 2.26 -6.05
CA CYS A 451 -37.27 2.90 -6.25
C CYS A 451 -36.36 2.77 -5.01
N VAL A 452 -36.91 2.97 -3.80
CA VAL A 452 -36.15 2.82 -2.55
C VAL A 452 -35.71 1.38 -2.36
N ILE A 453 -36.59 0.41 -2.61
CA ILE A 453 -36.27 -1.02 -2.52
C ILE A 453 -35.20 -1.38 -3.54
N TYR A 454 -35.37 -0.96 -4.80
CA TYR A 454 -34.40 -1.19 -5.87
C TYR A 454 -33.02 -0.62 -5.48
N MET A 455 -32.97 0.64 -5.00
CA MET A 455 -31.73 1.29 -4.59
C MET A 455 -31.09 0.59 -3.39
N ALA A 456 -31.90 0.12 -2.44
CA ALA A 456 -31.41 -0.67 -1.31
C ALA A 456 -30.81 -2.01 -1.78
N VAL A 457 -31.46 -2.70 -2.71
CA VAL A 457 -30.96 -3.95 -3.30
C VAL A 457 -29.66 -3.70 -4.08
N PHE A 458 -29.62 -2.65 -4.91
CA PHE A 458 -28.42 -2.24 -5.64
C PHE A 458 -27.26 -1.96 -4.69
N TYR A 459 -27.51 -1.16 -3.65
CA TYR A 459 -26.53 -0.84 -2.62
C TYR A 459 -26.01 -2.09 -1.90
N VAL A 460 -26.89 -2.99 -1.43
CA VAL A 460 -26.48 -4.24 -0.76
C VAL A 460 -25.68 -5.13 -1.71
N THR A 461 -26.08 -5.20 -2.99
CA THR A 461 -25.34 -5.94 -4.02
C THR A 461 -23.95 -5.36 -4.25
N CYS A 462 -23.82 -4.04 -4.37
CA CYS A 462 -22.52 -3.40 -4.45
C CYS A 462 -21.67 -3.69 -3.21
N MET A 463 -22.21 -3.51 -2.01
CA MET A 463 -21.47 -3.73 -0.77
C MET A 463 -20.99 -5.18 -0.61
N THR A 464 -21.82 -6.15 -1.00
CA THR A 464 -21.43 -7.57 -1.01
C THR A 464 -20.36 -7.87 -2.06
N LEU A 465 -20.48 -7.34 -3.27
CA LEU A 465 -19.43 -7.46 -4.30
C LEU A 465 -18.11 -6.80 -3.86
N GLY A 466 -18.18 -5.65 -3.20
CA GLY A 466 -17.02 -4.96 -2.64
C GLY A 466 -16.34 -5.77 -1.54
N TYR A 467 -17.13 -6.40 -0.66
CA TYR A 467 -16.64 -7.35 0.32
C TYR A 467 -15.93 -8.54 -0.34
N LEU A 468 -16.57 -9.18 -1.33
CA LEU A 468 -16.00 -10.33 -2.03
C LEU A 468 -14.70 -9.95 -2.77
N ALA A 469 -14.68 -8.78 -3.42
CA ALA A 469 -13.49 -8.27 -4.09
C ALA A 469 -12.33 -8.07 -3.10
N LEU A 470 -12.58 -7.45 -1.94
CA LEU A 470 -11.53 -7.26 -0.94
C LEU A 470 -11.06 -8.56 -0.28
N GLU A 471 -11.94 -9.55 -0.09
CA GLU A 471 -11.56 -10.81 0.57
C GLU A 471 -10.84 -11.77 -0.39
N TYR A 472 -11.28 -11.87 -1.65
CA TYR A 472 -10.78 -12.87 -2.59
C TYR A 472 -9.80 -12.32 -3.64
N LYS A 473 -9.83 -11.01 -3.92
CA LYS A 473 -9.01 -10.39 -4.97
C LYS A 473 -7.96 -9.47 -4.34
N ARG A 474 -6.92 -10.08 -3.76
CA ARG A 474 -5.84 -9.33 -3.13
C ARG A 474 -4.90 -8.76 -4.18
N TYR A 475 -4.97 -7.45 -4.36
CA TYR A 475 -4.01 -6.71 -5.16
C TYR A 475 -2.84 -6.31 -4.29
N GLU A 476 -1.79 -7.12 -4.30
CA GLU A 476 -0.49 -6.64 -3.88
C GLU A 476 0.05 -5.76 -5.00
N THR A 477 0.55 -4.57 -4.66
CA THR A 477 1.31 -3.76 -5.62
C THR A 477 2.35 -4.70 -6.24
N PRO A 478 2.43 -4.81 -7.58
CA PRO A 478 3.46 -5.64 -8.18
C PRO A 478 4.77 -5.15 -7.58
N GLU A 479 5.43 -6.05 -6.85
CA GLU A 479 6.85 -5.91 -6.60
C GLU A 479 7.46 -5.60 -7.98
N ASN A 480 8.49 -4.77 -8.03
CA ASN A 480 9.31 -4.67 -9.24
C ASN A 480 10.01 -6.03 -9.43
N VAL A 481 9.24 -7.06 -9.76
CA VAL A 481 9.70 -8.34 -10.24
C VAL A 481 10.10 -8.04 -11.67
N GLY A 482 11.31 -7.51 -11.81
CA GLY A 482 12.07 -7.65 -13.03
C GLY A 482 12.36 -9.13 -13.26
N VAL A 483 11.34 -9.90 -13.58
CA VAL A 483 11.47 -11.22 -14.19
C VAL A 483 10.62 -11.21 -15.44
N ALA A 484 11.04 -10.38 -16.39
CA ALA A 484 10.96 -10.81 -17.78
C ALA A 484 12.17 -11.71 -18.01
N SER A 485 12.03 -13.02 -17.74
CA SER A 485 12.86 -14.01 -18.41
C SER A 485 12.46 -13.98 -19.89
N ARG A 486 13.02 -13.02 -20.63
CA ARG A 486 13.21 -13.19 -22.05
C ARG A 486 14.53 -13.93 -22.17
N ASN A 487 14.46 -15.19 -22.60
CA ASN A 487 15.59 -15.92 -23.14
C ASN A 487 16.08 -15.19 -24.40
N SER A 488 16.81 -14.08 -24.24
CA SER A 488 17.83 -13.70 -25.21
C SER A 488 19.00 -14.65 -24.96
N SER A 489 19.42 -15.41 -25.95
CA SER A 489 20.67 -16.16 -25.93
C SER A 489 21.83 -15.19 -25.73
N PHE A 490 22.21 -14.96 -24.49
CA PHE A 490 23.32 -14.09 -24.14
C PHE A 490 24.61 -14.91 -24.26
N THR A 491 25.46 -14.56 -25.23
CA THR A 491 26.78 -15.18 -25.36
C THR A 491 27.68 -14.70 -24.22
N PRO A 492 28.14 -15.57 -23.33
CA PRO A 492 28.98 -15.17 -22.20
C PRO A 492 30.33 -14.62 -22.71
N VAL A 493 30.72 -13.45 -22.21
CA VAL A 493 32.00 -12.81 -22.54
C VAL A 493 32.86 -12.71 -21.28
N THR A 494 34.06 -13.26 -21.35
CA THR A 494 35.14 -13.09 -20.37
C THR A 494 35.97 -11.89 -20.76
N VAL A 495 36.20 -10.98 -19.83
CA VAL A 495 37.08 -9.83 -20.03
C VAL A 495 38.36 -10.08 -19.26
N ALA A 496 39.53 -10.00 -19.91
CA ALA A 496 40.83 -10.05 -19.26
C ALA A 496 41.69 -8.88 -19.74
N PHE A 497 42.59 -8.39 -18.90
CA PHE A 497 43.53 -7.34 -19.24
C PHE A 497 44.89 -7.63 -18.62
N LYS A 498 45.95 -7.34 -19.36
CA LYS A 498 47.34 -7.67 -18.98
C LYS A 498 48.26 -6.48 -19.20
N ASP A 499 49.02 -6.14 -18.16
CA ASP A 499 49.95 -5.00 -18.07
C ASP A 499 49.34 -3.68 -18.59
N LEU A 500 48.08 -3.41 -18.20
CA LEU A 500 47.36 -2.25 -18.68
C LEU A 500 47.86 -0.97 -17.99
N ARG A 501 48.38 -0.05 -18.80
CA ARG A 501 48.91 1.25 -18.40
C ARG A 501 48.17 2.36 -19.12
N TYR A 502 48.01 3.48 -18.43
CA TYR A 502 47.35 4.66 -18.99
C TYR A 502 48.05 5.91 -18.48
N SER A 503 48.51 6.75 -19.40
CA SER A 503 49.18 8.00 -19.10
C SER A 503 48.51 9.18 -19.78
N VAL A 504 48.47 10.32 -19.07
CA VAL A 504 47.85 11.56 -19.53
C VAL A 504 48.89 12.68 -19.43
N PRO A 505 49.06 13.53 -20.46
CA PRO A 505 49.97 14.67 -20.40
C PRO A 505 49.54 15.67 -19.32
N LYS A 506 50.50 16.24 -18.59
CA LYS A 506 50.23 17.26 -17.57
C LYS A 506 49.66 18.52 -18.24
N PRO A 507 48.62 19.16 -17.65
CA PRO A 507 48.07 20.41 -18.17
C PRO A 507 49.10 21.54 -18.25
N SER A 508 50.08 21.54 -17.33
CA SER A 508 51.09 22.60 -17.21
C SER A 508 52.32 22.40 -18.11
N ASN A 509 52.60 21.18 -18.58
CA ASN A 509 53.74 20.91 -19.44
C ASN A 509 53.49 19.65 -20.30
N PRO A 510 53.17 19.79 -21.61
CA PRO A 510 52.78 18.67 -22.48
C PRO A 510 53.85 17.60 -22.68
N LYS A 511 55.12 17.90 -22.34
CA LYS A 511 56.25 16.96 -22.44
C LYS A 511 56.35 15.97 -21.27
N GLU A 512 55.61 16.20 -20.18
CA GLU A 512 55.56 15.28 -19.03
C GLU A 512 54.19 14.61 -18.95
N SER A 513 54.16 13.29 -18.88
CA SER A 513 52.94 12.51 -18.68
C SER A 513 52.83 12.01 -17.23
N ILE A 514 51.61 11.97 -16.71
CA ILE A 514 51.26 11.32 -15.44
C ILE A 514 50.68 9.97 -15.78
N GLU A 515 51.28 8.92 -15.24
CA GLU A 515 50.76 7.56 -15.32
C GLU A 515 49.69 7.34 -14.23
N LEU A 516 48.46 7.09 -14.65
CA LEU A 516 47.30 6.89 -13.78
C LEU A 516 47.02 5.40 -13.53
N LEU A 517 47.34 4.53 -14.49
CA LEU A 517 47.31 3.07 -14.32
C LEU A 517 48.73 2.53 -14.54
N LYS A 518 49.25 1.79 -13.55
CA LYS A 518 50.65 1.35 -13.48
C LYS A 518 50.78 -0.16 -13.68
N GLY A 519 50.45 -0.66 -14.87
CA GLY A 519 50.66 -2.06 -15.25
C GLY A 519 49.72 -3.02 -14.53
N ILE A 520 48.42 -2.74 -14.57
CA ILE A 520 47.41 -3.52 -13.84
C ILE A 520 46.96 -4.70 -14.71
N SER A 521 46.84 -5.88 -14.11
CA SER A 521 46.33 -7.09 -14.78
C SER A 521 45.19 -7.70 -13.98
N GLY A 522 44.21 -8.30 -14.67
CA GLY A 522 43.03 -8.89 -14.03
C GLY A 522 42.05 -9.49 -15.03
N PHE A 523 41.01 -10.15 -14.53
CA PHE A 523 39.97 -10.75 -15.35
C PHE A 523 38.60 -10.73 -14.66
N ALA A 524 37.54 -10.84 -15.45
CA ALA A 524 36.15 -10.95 -15.01
C ALA A 524 35.46 -12.06 -15.83
N LEU A 525 34.89 -13.04 -15.13
CA LEU A 525 34.24 -14.20 -15.73
C LEU A 525 32.72 -13.97 -15.88
N PRO A 526 32.12 -14.51 -16.96
CA PRO A 526 30.68 -14.48 -17.13
C PRO A 526 29.97 -15.28 -16.02
N GLY A 527 28.86 -14.74 -15.51
CA GLY A 527 28.10 -15.36 -14.41
C GLY A 527 28.68 -15.11 -13.01
N GLN A 528 29.77 -14.35 -12.89
CA GLN A 528 30.34 -13.92 -11.62
C GLN A 528 30.21 -12.40 -11.44
N MET A 529 30.00 -11.96 -10.19
CA MET A 529 29.99 -10.54 -9.85
C MET A 529 31.36 -10.13 -9.32
N THR A 530 32.16 -9.48 -10.18
CA THR A 530 33.49 -8.97 -9.80
C THR A 530 33.36 -7.53 -9.28
N ALA A 531 33.72 -7.30 -8.01
CA ALA A 531 33.72 -5.97 -7.41
C ALA A 531 35.10 -5.30 -7.54
N LEU A 532 35.14 -4.06 -8.02
CA LEU A 532 36.35 -3.23 -8.08
C LEU A 532 36.33 -2.22 -6.91
N MET A 533 37.18 -2.43 -5.90
CA MET A 533 37.23 -1.62 -4.68
C MET A 533 38.60 -0.96 -4.48
N GLY A 534 38.62 0.18 -3.77
CA GLY A 534 39.84 0.97 -3.51
C GLY A 534 39.51 2.40 -3.06
N ALA A 535 40.48 3.09 -2.46
CA ALA A 535 40.32 4.47 -1.96
C ALA A 535 39.95 5.48 -3.06
N SER A 536 39.36 6.63 -2.69
CA SER A 536 39.09 7.71 -3.65
C SER A 536 40.40 8.16 -4.32
N GLY A 537 40.41 8.26 -5.67
CA GLY A 537 41.63 8.56 -6.44
C GLY A 537 42.49 7.35 -6.84
N ALA A 538 42.18 6.13 -6.40
CA ALA A 538 42.97 4.92 -6.72
C ALA A 538 42.89 4.44 -8.20
N GLY A 539 42.29 5.21 -9.11
CA GLY A 539 42.21 4.85 -10.53
C GLY A 539 41.07 3.90 -10.92
N LYS A 540 40.11 3.59 -10.04
CA LYS A 540 38.97 2.68 -10.32
C LYS A 540 38.14 3.07 -11.54
N THR A 541 37.67 4.32 -11.55
CA THR A 541 36.89 4.88 -12.67
C THR A 541 37.75 4.97 -13.93
N THR A 542 39.04 5.30 -13.78
CA THR A 542 40.00 5.34 -14.90
C THR A 542 40.19 3.96 -15.53
N LEU A 543 40.32 2.90 -14.72
CA LEU A 543 40.42 1.52 -15.20
C LEU A 543 39.15 1.09 -15.95
N MET A 544 37.97 1.39 -15.41
CA MET A 544 36.70 1.11 -16.08
C MET A 544 36.56 1.88 -17.40
N ASP A 545 36.94 3.16 -17.42
CA ASP A 545 36.86 3.98 -18.64
C ASP A 545 37.86 3.51 -19.71
N VAL A 546 39.04 3.01 -19.34
CA VAL A 546 40.03 2.46 -20.28
C VAL A 546 39.58 1.11 -20.84
N ILE A 547 39.06 0.21 -20.00
CA ILE A 547 38.53 -1.10 -20.44
C ILE A 547 37.30 -0.92 -21.34
N ALA A 548 36.43 0.05 -21.04
CA ALA A 548 35.28 0.39 -21.86
C ALA A 548 35.60 1.29 -23.07
N HIS A 549 36.88 1.59 -23.30
CA HIS A 549 37.36 2.44 -24.39
C HIS A 549 36.72 3.84 -24.45
N ARG A 550 36.35 4.41 -23.30
CA ARG A 550 35.67 5.71 -23.18
C ARG A 550 36.62 6.90 -23.08
N LYS A 551 37.93 6.68 -22.91
CA LYS A 551 38.94 7.75 -22.88
C LYS A 551 39.50 8.00 -24.29
N THR A 552 39.32 9.21 -24.80
CA THR A 552 39.82 9.66 -26.11
C THR A 552 41.12 10.48 -26.03
N CYS A 553 41.59 10.80 -24.82
CA CYS A 553 42.81 11.56 -24.59
C CYS A 553 43.78 10.76 -23.70
N GLY A 554 45.07 10.75 -24.02
CA GLY A 554 46.11 9.98 -23.32
C GLY A 554 46.56 8.73 -24.09
N THR A 555 47.61 8.09 -23.61
CA THR A 555 48.19 6.89 -24.24
C THR A 555 47.85 5.66 -23.39
N ILE A 556 47.20 4.68 -24.02
CA ILE A 556 46.90 3.38 -23.43
C ILE A 556 47.96 2.38 -23.95
N SER A 557 48.56 1.60 -23.06
CA SER A 557 49.44 0.49 -23.42
C SER A 557 49.10 -0.75 -22.60
N GLY A 558 49.33 -1.95 -23.17
CA GLY A 558 48.90 -3.23 -22.60
C GLY A 558 47.85 -3.92 -23.46
N GLN A 559 47.37 -5.08 -23.01
CA GLN A 559 46.44 -5.93 -23.77
C GLN A 559 45.08 -6.01 -23.08
N ILE A 560 44.00 -5.88 -23.84
CA ILE A 560 42.63 -6.14 -23.40
C ILE A 560 42.11 -7.30 -24.25
N LEU A 561 41.68 -8.37 -23.59
CA LEU A 561 41.26 -9.63 -24.18
C LEU A 561 39.78 -9.86 -23.91
N LEU A 562 39.01 -10.18 -24.94
CA LEU A 562 37.62 -10.63 -24.86
C LEU A 562 37.56 -12.08 -25.31
N ASN A 563 37.18 -13.00 -24.41
CA ASN A 563 37.20 -14.45 -24.67
C ASN A 563 38.54 -14.97 -25.23
N GLY A 564 39.66 -14.33 -24.88
CA GLY A 564 41.02 -14.73 -25.30
C GLY A 564 41.53 -14.06 -26.58
N TYR A 565 40.72 -13.25 -27.26
CA TYR A 565 41.12 -12.47 -28.44
C TYR A 565 41.36 -11.00 -28.08
N GLU A 566 42.34 -10.33 -28.70
CA GLU A 566 42.56 -8.90 -28.44
C GLU A 566 41.35 -8.08 -28.89
N ALA A 567 40.94 -7.11 -28.07
CA ALA A 567 39.76 -6.29 -28.33
C ALA A 567 39.84 -5.48 -29.64
N ASN A 568 41.06 -5.23 -30.15
CA ASN A 568 41.30 -4.54 -31.41
C ASN A 568 41.10 -5.44 -32.66
N ASP A 569 41.19 -6.77 -32.51
CA ASP A 569 41.07 -7.74 -33.62
C ASP A 569 39.61 -8.14 -33.90
N LEU A 570 38.64 -7.62 -33.14
CA LEU A 570 37.20 -7.87 -33.33
C LEU A 570 36.56 -6.99 -34.42
N HIS A 571 37.39 -6.34 -35.24
CA HIS A 571 37.00 -5.55 -36.40
C HIS A 571 37.44 -6.23 -37.71
N ASP A 572 36.88 -7.40 -38.00
CA ASP A 572 36.71 -7.89 -39.37
C ASP A 572 35.37 -8.66 -39.44
N PRO A 573 34.58 -8.49 -40.54
CA PRO A 573 33.14 -8.71 -40.56
C PRO A 573 32.64 -10.14 -40.32
#